data_AF-A0A4R0FIU8-F1
#
_entry.id   AF-A0A4R0FIU8-F1
#
_cell.length_a   1.000
_cell.length_b   1.000
_cell.length_c   1.000
_cell.angle_alpha   90.00
_cell.angle_beta   90.00
_cell.angle_gamma   90.00
#
_symmetry.space_group_name_H-M   'P 1'
#
loop_
_entity.id
_entity.type
_entity.pdbx_description
1 polymer ?
#
loop_
_entity_poly.entity_id
_entity_poly.type
_entity_poly.pdbx_seq_one_letter_code
_entity_poly.pdbx_strand_id
1 'polypeptide(L)'
;MKQQQGSVLIITVVVLFAATMIGLYAMRGTIMQDKMTANINNKVSTSNAAEDGATQFLNWADNRFKTSGWPTSSSDKNSWKGGLTADLIPYTNPVNGVSASNIQNGRYYWIKTDANIAGCSVANTNPCWDDTNQQVTVQITGNLIKGTGSDTKILGESVYQVKFAAPQAVRLPELPGALTLAGNVNSFSGANSNVFRIDGGHKLAIATGDVNSNNTVKNGIPSNRNDAAHYPGGSGCPSSGACVKNTDLGLWGDANQVMALVNSIKNAPGVTYVEGDATNLPACSGIVIITGSLRTNGNQCSFNGILLVLGGNYDVRGNGGDYVGALYVANISSNGSGGYQFSSSPTQFAGGGNMTITYDSSLMDDSVNPSYSSRTSVLSWVDVL
;
A
#
# COMPACT_ATOMS: atom_id res chain seq x y z
N MET A 1 81.68 31.85 44.52
CA MET A 1 80.97 30.71 43.89
C MET A 1 79.58 30.40 44.48
N LYS A 2 78.99 31.19 45.41
CA LYS A 2 77.67 30.87 46.02
C LYS A 2 76.42 31.42 45.29
N GLN A 3 76.56 32.37 44.36
CA GLN A 3 75.39 32.96 43.66
C GLN A 3 74.86 32.10 42.49
N GLN A 4 75.67 31.21 41.92
CA GLN A 4 75.22 30.35 40.80
C GLN A 4 74.33 29.19 41.25
N GLN A 5 74.40 28.76 42.52
CA GLN A 5 73.55 27.66 43.03
C GLN A 5 72.08 28.08 43.24
N GLY A 6 71.80 29.36 43.49
CA GLY A 6 70.43 29.86 43.65
C GLY A 6 69.66 29.95 42.33
N SER A 7 70.30 30.39 41.24
CA SER A 7 69.66 30.52 39.93
C SER A 7 69.31 29.17 39.31
N VAL A 8 70.16 28.15 39.49
CA VAL A 8 69.88 26.78 39.02
C VAL A 8 68.64 26.23 39.72
N LEU A 9 68.52 26.40 41.04
CA LEU A 9 67.36 25.95 41.80
C LEU A 9 66.05 26.57 41.29
N ILE A 10 66.04 27.88 41.01
CA ILE A 10 64.86 28.60 40.50
C ILE A 10 64.48 28.08 39.12
N ILE A 11 65.45 27.91 38.21
CA ILE A 11 65.18 27.38 36.86
C ILE A 11 64.64 25.96 36.94
N THR A 12 65.22 25.09 37.79
CA THR A 12 64.73 23.72 37.96
C THR A 12 63.29 23.70 38.47
N VAL A 13 62.92 24.57 39.43
CA VAL A 13 61.55 24.68 39.95
C VAL A 13 60.58 25.17 38.88
N VAL A 14 60.94 26.19 38.09
CA VAL A 14 60.09 26.71 37.01
C VAL A 14 59.87 25.64 35.92
N VAL A 15 60.92 24.90 35.55
CA VAL A 15 60.81 23.80 34.59
C VAL A 15 59.96 22.66 35.14
N LEU A 16 60.11 22.29 36.42
CA LEU A 16 59.25 21.29 37.07
C LEU A 16 57.78 21.74 37.11
N PHE A 17 57.54 23.02 37.37
CA PHE A 17 56.20 23.59 37.40
C PHE A 17 55.56 23.60 36.00
N ALA A 18 56.33 23.97 34.97
CA ALA A 18 55.88 23.89 33.59
C ALA A 18 55.58 22.44 33.17
N ALA A 19 56.46 21.49 33.51
CA ALA A 19 56.27 20.07 33.21
C ALA A 19 55.04 19.47 33.91
N THR A 20 54.81 19.82 35.17
CA THR A 20 53.61 19.38 35.93
C THR A 20 52.33 20.02 35.39
N MET A 21 52.34 21.30 35.00
CA MET A 21 51.20 21.91 34.30
C MET A 21 50.90 21.19 32.99
N ILE A 22 51.90 20.91 32.15
CA ILE A 22 51.72 20.17 30.89
C ILE A 22 51.14 18.78 31.15
N GLY A 23 51.64 18.06 32.16
CA GLY A 23 51.12 16.76 32.57
C GLY A 23 49.65 16.81 33.00
N LEU A 24 49.25 17.80 33.80
CA LEU A 24 47.86 17.99 34.22
C LEU A 24 46.93 18.35 33.04
N TYR A 25 47.40 19.17 32.09
CA TYR A 25 46.63 19.49 30.88
C TYR A 25 46.46 18.27 29.98
N ALA A 26 47.52 17.45 29.82
CA ALA A 26 47.44 16.21 29.05
C ALA A 26 46.43 15.22 29.67
N MET A 27 46.47 15.00 30.99
CA MET A 27 45.50 14.12 31.68
C MET A 27 44.06 14.61 31.56
N ARG A 28 43.83 15.93 31.66
CA ARG A 28 42.49 16.51 31.43
C ARG A 28 42.02 16.29 29.99
N GLY A 29 42.93 16.40 29.02
CA GLY A 29 42.66 16.10 27.62
C GLY A 29 42.23 14.64 27.41
N THR A 30 42.96 13.68 27.97
CA THR A 30 42.63 12.25 27.89
C THR A 30 41.26 11.94 28.50
N ILE A 31 40.97 12.45 29.70
CA ILE A 31 39.66 12.23 30.35
C ILE A 31 38.50 12.82 29.52
N MET A 32 38.70 13.98 28.89
CA MET A 32 37.69 14.56 28.00
C MET A 32 37.49 13.71 26.75
N GLN A 33 38.58 13.21 26.14
CA GLN A 33 38.51 12.33 24.97
C GLN A 33 37.81 11.00 25.30
N ASP A 34 38.10 10.40 26.46
CA ASP A 34 37.45 9.17 26.91
C ASP A 34 35.94 9.38 27.12
N LYS A 35 35.55 10.49 27.76
CA LYS A 35 34.14 10.86 27.93
C LYS A 35 33.44 11.11 26.60
N MET A 36 34.12 11.80 25.67
CA MET A 36 33.58 12.05 24.33
C MET A 36 33.39 10.75 23.56
N THR A 37 34.36 9.84 23.62
CA THR A 37 34.29 8.51 23.00
C THR A 37 33.17 7.67 23.61
N ALA A 38 33.01 7.68 24.93
CA ALA A 38 31.91 7.00 25.61
C ALA A 38 30.54 7.55 25.19
N ASN A 39 30.40 8.88 25.06
CA ASN A 39 29.17 9.51 24.59
C ASN A 39 28.85 9.14 23.13
N ILE A 40 29.86 9.11 22.25
CA ILE A 40 29.69 8.67 20.86
C ILE A 40 29.22 7.22 20.82
N ASN A 41 29.87 6.33 21.58
CA ASN A 41 29.49 4.92 21.64
C ASN A 41 28.06 4.74 22.19
N ASN A 42 27.68 5.51 23.20
CA ASN A 42 26.31 5.50 23.73
C ASN A 42 25.30 5.97 22.68
N LYS A 43 25.60 7.04 21.93
CA LYS A 43 24.73 7.53 20.85
C LYS A 43 24.58 6.51 19.72
N VAL A 44 25.66 5.87 19.28
CA VAL A 44 25.60 4.79 18.28
C VAL A 44 24.75 3.63 18.80
N SER A 45 24.93 3.27 20.07
CA SER A 45 24.17 2.20 20.71
C SER A 45 22.67 2.46 20.74
N THR A 46 22.25 3.67 21.10
CA THR A 46 20.83 4.07 21.18
C THR A 46 20.22 4.23 19.79
N SER A 47 20.98 4.78 18.83
CA SER A 47 20.57 4.88 17.43
C SER A 47 20.32 3.50 16.81
N ASN A 48 21.23 2.53 16.99
CA ASN A 48 21.02 1.17 16.48
C ASN A 48 19.77 0.52 17.07
N ALA A 49 19.45 0.78 18.35
CA ALA A 49 18.23 0.26 18.98
C ALA A 49 16.97 0.87 18.36
N ALA A 50 16.97 2.19 18.10
CA ALA A 50 15.86 2.86 17.44
C ALA A 50 15.69 2.37 15.99
N GLU A 51 16.79 2.15 15.26
CA GLU A 51 16.77 1.62 13.89
C GLU A 51 16.26 0.18 13.81
N ASP A 52 16.59 -0.67 14.77
CA ASP A 52 16.03 -2.03 14.85
C ASP A 52 14.50 -1.95 15.07
N GLY A 53 14.04 -1.16 16.05
CA GLY A 53 12.61 -0.97 16.26
C GLY A 53 11.87 -0.37 15.06
N ALA A 54 12.49 0.56 14.34
CA ALA A 54 11.97 1.09 13.08
C ALA A 54 11.85 0.01 11.99
N THR A 55 12.85 -0.88 11.90
CA THR A 55 12.85 -2.01 10.97
C THR A 55 11.76 -3.01 11.31
N GLN A 56 11.56 -3.33 12.60
CA GLN A 56 10.46 -4.19 13.02
C GLN A 56 9.10 -3.58 12.69
N PHE A 57 8.94 -2.26 12.85
CA PHE A 57 7.69 -1.58 12.53
C PHE A 57 7.42 -1.62 11.02
N LEU A 58 8.46 -1.37 10.21
CA LEU A 58 8.37 -1.49 8.76
C LEU A 58 7.95 -2.89 8.33
N ASN A 59 8.56 -3.93 8.90
CA ASN A 59 8.22 -5.33 8.59
C ASN A 59 6.76 -5.65 8.97
N TRP A 60 6.29 -5.18 10.13
CA TRP A 60 4.89 -5.31 10.53
C TRP A 60 3.96 -4.57 9.55
N ALA A 61 4.27 -3.32 9.22
CA ALA A 61 3.45 -2.47 8.35
C ALA A 61 3.35 -3.10 6.95
N ASP A 62 4.47 -3.55 6.40
CA ASP A 62 4.53 -4.23 5.10
C ASP A 62 3.68 -5.50 5.09
N ASN A 63 3.77 -6.34 6.13
CA ASN A 63 2.93 -7.52 6.26
C ASN A 63 1.43 -7.17 6.38
N ARG A 64 1.07 -6.16 7.18
CA ARG A 64 -0.32 -5.69 7.34
C ARG A 64 -0.90 -5.16 6.03
N PHE A 65 -0.14 -4.36 5.29
CA PHE A 65 -0.59 -3.81 4.02
C PHE A 65 -0.79 -4.89 2.97
N LYS A 66 0.09 -5.91 2.95
CA LYS A 66 -0.02 -7.07 2.06
C LYS A 66 -1.20 -7.98 2.39
N THR A 67 -1.43 -8.27 3.67
CA THR A 67 -2.43 -9.25 4.11
C THR A 67 -3.83 -8.69 4.29
N SER A 68 -3.95 -7.39 4.58
CA SER A 68 -5.23 -6.79 4.98
C SER A 68 -5.42 -5.36 4.47
N GLY A 69 -4.56 -4.87 3.56
CA GLY A 69 -4.67 -3.54 2.96
C GLY A 69 -4.40 -2.37 3.92
N TRP A 70 -4.86 -1.17 3.55
CA TRP A 70 -4.77 0.02 4.39
C TRP A 70 -5.74 -0.07 5.59
N PRO A 71 -5.30 0.24 6.83
CA PRO A 71 -6.18 0.17 8.00
C PRO A 71 -7.20 1.31 8.01
N THR A 72 -8.50 0.98 8.01
CA THR A 72 -9.60 1.96 7.96
C THR A 72 -10.22 2.24 9.32
N SER A 73 -10.12 1.32 10.29
CA SER A 73 -10.67 1.47 11.64
C SER A 73 -9.59 1.81 12.68
N SER A 74 -10.00 2.39 13.82
CA SER A 74 -9.08 2.63 14.94
C SER A 74 -8.52 1.34 15.54
N SER A 75 -9.28 0.24 15.54
CA SER A 75 -8.77 -1.07 15.96
C SER A 75 -7.67 -1.59 15.02
N ASP A 76 -7.85 -1.42 13.71
CA ASP A 76 -6.84 -1.82 12.72
C ASP A 76 -5.56 -1.01 12.83
N LYS A 77 -5.69 0.32 12.98
CA LYS A 77 -4.54 1.23 13.18
C LYS A 77 -3.76 0.94 14.46
N ASN A 78 -4.34 0.17 15.38
CA ASN A 78 -3.74 -0.25 16.64
C ASN A 78 -3.38 -1.75 16.65
N SER A 79 -3.53 -2.50 15.56
CA SER A 79 -3.26 -3.95 15.56
C SER A 79 -1.77 -4.29 15.68
N TRP A 80 -0.88 -3.30 15.51
CA TRP A 80 0.53 -3.42 15.88
C TRP A 80 0.73 -3.58 17.40
N LYS A 81 -0.28 -3.26 18.23
CA LYS A 81 -0.23 -3.33 19.71
C LYS A 81 -0.45 -4.73 20.30
N GLY A 82 -0.47 -5.79 19.48
CA GLY A 82 -0.51 -7.18 19.97
C GLY A 82 -0.91 -8.17 18.87
N GLY A 83 -0.14 -9.25 18.70
CA GLY A 83 -0.50 -10.29 17.72
C GLY A 83 0.57 -11.30 17.31
N LEU A 84 1.75 -11.36 17.92
CA LEU A 84 2.77 -12.37 17.58
C LEU A 84 3.49 -12.89 18.83
N THR A 85 3.97 -14.12 18.75
CA THR A 85 4.78 -14.80 19.78
C THR A 85 6.01 -13.95 20.11
N ALA A 86 5.99 -13.26 21.26
CA ALA A 86 6.99 -12.32 21.76
C ALA A 86 7.10 -10.97 21.00
N ASP A 87 6.19 -10.05 21.34
CA ASP A 87 6.37 -8.59 21.47
C ASP A 87 7.50 -7.92 20.67
N LEU A 88 7.27 -7.75 19.37
CA LEU A 88 8.24 -7.14 18.46
C LEU A 88 8.50 -5.64 18.73
N ILE A 89 7.57 -4.88 19.32
CA ILE A 89 7.79 -3.47 19.71
C ILE A 89 6.93 -3.10 20.94
N PRO A 90 7.53 -2.77 22.10
CA PRO A 90 6.82 -2.19 23.22
C PRO A 90 6.19 -0.82 22.86
N TYR A 91 4.98 -0.55 23.34
CA TYR A 91 4.28 0.73 23.11
C TYR A 91 4.01 1.55 24.38
N THR A 92 4.44 1.01 25.53
CA THR A 92 4.43 1.67 26.83
C THR A 92 5.85 1.78 27.34
N ASN A 93 6.16 2.86 28.04
CA ASN A 93 7.47 3.06 28.64
C ASN A 93 7.78 1.93 29.64
N PRO A 94 8.82 1.10 29.41
CA PRO A 94 9.06 -0.10 30.23
C PRO A 94 9.86 0.19 31.52
N VAL A 95 10.04 1.45 31.92
CA VAL A 95 10.88 1.89 33.06
C VAL A 95 10.48 1.31 34.43
N ASN A 96 9.31 0.66 34.56
CA ASN A 96 8.89 -0.03 35.80
C ASN A 96 9.12 -1.55 35.80
N GLY A 97 9.79 -2.11 34.80
CA GLY A 97 9.96 -3.56 34.70
C GLY A 97 10.11 -4.01 33.25
N VAL A 98 11.23 -3.63 32.62
CA VAL A 98 11.56 -4.11 31.28
C VAL A 98 11.64 -5.64 31.35
N SER A 99 10.69 -6.33 30.72
CA SER A 99 10.75 -7.79 30.59
C SER A 99 12.09 -8.17 29.97
N ALA A 100 12.78 -9.16 30.55
CA ALA A 100 14.09 -9.61 30.06
C ALA A 100 14.05 -10.02 28.58
N SER A 101 12.88 -10.39 28.05
CA SER A 101 12.65 -10.71 26.63
C SER A 101 12.88 -9.52 25.68
N ASN A 102 12.70 -8.29 26.17
CA ASN A 102 12.73 -7.07 25.34
C ASN A 102 14.06 -6.30 25.47
N ILE A 103 14.99 -6.80 26.30
CA ILE A 103 16.33 -6.23 26.47
C ILE A 103 17.31 -7.04 25.63
N GLN A 104 17.91 -6.41 24.63
CA GLN A 104 19.01 -6.99 23.87
C GLN A 104 20.29 -6.23 24.18
N ASN A 105 21.27 -6.89 24.80
CA ASN A 105 22.57 -6.30 25.13
C ASN A 105 22.48 -4.96 25.90
N GLY A 106 21.55 -4.85 26.84
CA GLY A 106 21.32 -3.63 27.63
C GLY A 106 20.62 -2.51 26.85
N ARG A 107 19.97 -2.82 25.73
CA ARG A 107 19.23 -1.87 24.90
C ARG A 107 17.79 -2.32 24.75
N TYR A 108 16.89 -1.37 24.57
CA TYR A 108 15.51 -1.63 24.16
C TYR A 108 15.01 -0.48 23.28
N TYR A 109 13.93 -0.73 22.56
CA TYR A 109 13.21 0.30 21.81
C TYR A 109 11.73 0.23 22.12
N TRP A 110 11.02 1.33 21.86
CA TRP A 110 9.57 1.41 22.08
C TRP A 110 8.95 2.54 21.25
N ILE A 111 7.63 2.51 21.12
CA ILE A 111 6.83 3.56 20.47
C ILE A 111 6.03 4.29 21.55
N LYS A 112 6.34 5.56 21.77
CA LYS A 112 5.56 6.42 22.67
C LYS A 112 4.24 6.82 22.00
N THR A 113 3.14 6.17 22.36
CA THR A 113 1.85 6.31 21.65
C THR A 113 1.20 7.68 21.73
N ASP A 114 1.53 8.45 22.76
CA ASP A 114 1.07 9.82 23.00
C ASP A 114 2.08 10.89 22.53
N ALA A 115 3.12 10.49 21.78
CA ALA A 115 4.06 11.44 21.21
C ALA A 115 3.38 12.34 20.17
N ASN A 116 3.69 13.64 20.21
CA ASN A 116 3.18 14.60 19.26
C ASN A 116 4.12 14.69 18.05
N ILE A 117 3.74 14.04 16.94
CA ILE A 117 4.49 14.08 15.69
C ILE A 117 4.08 15.32 14.90
N ALA A 118 5.04 16.16 14.52
CA ALA A 118 4.78 17.35 13.72
C ALA A 118 4.19 17.00 12.34
N GLY A 119 3.13 17.70 11.94
CA GLY A 119 2.44 17.47 10.67
C GLY A 119 1.33 16.41 10.73
N CYS A 120 1.04 15.86 11.91
CA CYS A 120 -0.06 14.94 12.10
C CYS A 120 -1.41 15.66 12.24
N SER A 121 -2.43 15.10 11.59
CA SER A 121 -3.80 15.60 11.66
C SER A 121 -4.39 15.48 13.07
N VAL A 122 -3.94 14.50 13.85
CA VAL A 122 -4.31 14.29 15.25
C VAL A 122 -3.10 14.51 16.14
N ALA A 123 -3.22 15.45 17.09
CA ALA A 123 -2.18 15.71 18.09
C ALA A 123 -2.00 14.52 19.03
N ASN A 124 -0.79 14.39 19.60
CA ASN A 124 -0.45 13.35 20.59
C ASN A 124 -0.78 11.91 20.12
N THR A 125 -0.50 11.62 18.85
CA THR A 125 -0.80 10.32 18.24
C THR A 125 0.42 9.79 17.51
N ASN A 126 0.89 8.62 17.94
CA ASN A 126 1.99 7.89 17.32
C ASN A 126 1.67 6.38 17.33
N PRO A 127 1.67 5.69 16.18
CA PRO A 127 1.92 6.18 14.82
C PRO A 127 0.83 7.13 14.32
N CYS A 128 1.24 8.03 13.45
CA CYS A 128 0.40 8.99 12.77
C CYS A 128 0.03 8.52 11.38
N TRP A 129 -1.28 8.38 11.15
CA TRP A 129 -1.83 7.82 9.92
C TRP A 129 -2.40 8.93 9.03
N ASP A 130 -1.89 9.03 7.82
CA ASP A 130 -2.42 9.88 6.75
C ASP A 130 -3.22 9.00 5.78
N ASP A 131 -4.53 8.97 5.98
CA ASP A 131 -5.45 8.19 5.15
C ASP A 131 -5.58 8.73 3.72
N THR A 132 -5.29 10.03 3.50
CA THR A 132 -5.42 10.65 2.18
C THR A 132 -4.32 10.17 1.25
N ASN A 133 -3.08 10.15 1.75
CA ASN A 133 -1.92 9.74 0.96
C ASN A 133 -1.49 8.29 1.20
N GLN A 134 -2.21 7.55 2.05
CA GLN A 134 -1.86 6.19 2.51
C GLN A 134 -0.41 6.12 3.04
N GLN A 135 -0.08 7.08 3.92
CA GLN A 135 1.23 7.21 4.54
C GLN A 135 1.14 7.07 6.05
N VAL A 136 2.14 6.46 6.67
CA VAL A 136 2.25 6.35 8.13
C VAL A 136 3.59 6.91 8.58
N THR A 137 3.55 7.78 9.58
CA THR A 137 4.74 8.33 10.24
C THR A 137 4.78 7.81 11.67
N VAL A 138 5.92 7.25 12.08
CA VAL A 138 6.10 6.68 13.42
C VAL A 138 7.39 7.24 14.03
N GLN A 139 7.36 7.51 15.33
CA GLN A 139 8.55 7.81 16.11
C GLN A 139 8.88 6.62 17.01
N ILE A 140 10.09 6.08 16.87
CA ILE A 140 10.62 4.99 17.67
C ILE A 140 11.74 5.53 18.55
N THR A 141 11.67 5.25 19.84
CA THR A 141 12.69 5.65 20.83
C THR A 141 13.58 4.46 21.16
N GLY A 142 14.88 4.59 20.91
CA GLY A 142 15.91 3.63 21.32
C GLY A 142 16.62 4.08 22.59
N ASN A 143 16.74 3.18 23.56
CA ASN A 143 17.31 3.46 24.87
C ASN A 143 18.47 2.51 25.18
N LEU A 144 19.50 3.05 25.84
CA LEU A 144 20.57 2.28 26.47
C LEU A 144 20.34 2.30 27.97
N ILE A 145 20.34 1.14 28.60
CA ILE A 145 20.08 0.99 30.04
C ILE A 145 21.20 0.32 30.79
N LYS A 146 21.24 0.60 32.10
CA LYS A 146 22.01 -0.13 33.09
C LYS A 146 21.07 -0.67 34.16
N GLY A 147 21.19 -1.96 34.48
CA GLY A 147 20.32 -2.64 35.43
C GLY A 147 19.00 -3.11 34.82
N THR A 148 18.26 -3.91 35.58
CA THR A 148 16.95 -4.47 35.20
C THR A 148 15.93 -4.24 36.32
N GLY A 149 14.64 -4.23 35.98
CA GLY A 149 13.57 -4.03 36.97
C GLY A 149 13.49 -2.60 37.52
N SER A 150 13.34 -2.46 38.84
CA SER A 150 13.21 -1.16 39.52
C SER A 150 14.49 -0.33 39.56
N ASP A 151 15.65 -0.93 39.26
CA ASP A 151 16.96 -0.27 39.29
C ASP A 151 17.45 0.18 37.91
N THR A 152 16.59 0.05 36.88
CA THR A 152 16.93 0.41 35.51
C THR A 152 17.19 1.92 35.39
N LYS A 153 18.39 2.28 34.93
CA LYS A 153 18.79 3.66 34.60
C LYS A 153 19.00 3.81 33.11
N ILE A 154 18.38 4.83 32.51
CA ILE A 154 18.63 5.23 31.12
C ILE A 154 19.97 5.98 31.05
N LEU A 155 20.89 5.47 30.24
CA LEU A 155 22.22 6.03 30.00
C LEU A 155 22.28 6.89 28.74
N GLY A 156 21.33 6.72 27.84
CA GLY A 156 21.21 7.47 26.60
C GLY A 156 19.90 7.14 25.88
N GLU A 157 19.48 8.07 25.03
CA GLU A 157 18.25 8.00 24.23
C GLU A 157 18.53 8.55 22.82
N SER A 158 17.97 7.89 21.81
CA SER A 158 17.85 8.40 20.44
C SER A 158 16.40 8.20 19.97
N VAL A 159 15.87 9.11 19.17
CA VAL A 159 14.52 8.97 18.58
C VAL A 159 14.62 9.06 17.08
N TYR A 160 14.11 8.05 16.39
CA TYR A 160 14.03 8.03 14.94
C TYR A 160 12.59 8.24 14.51
N GLN A 161 12.40 9.19 13.59
CA GLN A 161 11.15 9.36 12.88
C GLN A 161 11.26 8.72 11.51
N VAL A 162 10.36 7.78 11.24
CA VAL A 162 10.31 7.09 9.96
C VAL A 162 8.93 7.27 9.34
N LYS A 163 8.94 7.59 8.05
CA LYS A 163 7.74 7.79 7.26
C LYS A 163 7.73 6.78 6.13
N PHE A 164 6.61 6.08 6.02
CA PHE A 164 6.40 5.03 5.03
C PHE A 164 5.15 5.33 4.22
N ALA A 165 5.14 4.97 2.94
CA ALA A 165 3.91 4.87 2.16
C ALA A 165 3.57 3.40 1.94
N ALA A 166 2.28 3.07 2.04
CA ALA A 166 1.79 1.76 1.65
C ALA A 166 2.22 1.42 0.22
N PRO A 167 2.35 0.12 -0.13
CA PRO A 167 2.51 -0.31 -1.51
C PRO A 167 1.46 0.40 -2.38
N GLN A 168 1.90 1.08 -3.44
CA GLN A 168 0.93 1.64 -4.38
C GLN A 168 0.20 0.48 -5.07
N ALA A 169 -1.13 0.55 -5.09
CA ALA A 169 -1.98 -0.44 -5.74
C ALA A 169 -1.47 -0.71 -7.15
N VAL A 170 -1.48 -1.99 -7.55
CA VAL A 170 -1.20 -2.39 -8.93
C VAL A 170 -2.04 -1.51 -9.86
N ARG A 171 -1.39 -0.84 -10.82
CA ARG A 171 -2.11 -0.15 -11.88
C ARG A 171 -2.24 -1.08 -13.07
N LEU A 172 -3.46 -1.22 -13.57
CA LEU A 172 -3.71 -1.98 -14.79
C LEU A 172 -3.56 -1.08 -16.02
N PRO A 173 -3.19 -1.61 -17.18
CA PRO A 173 -3.28 -0.84 -18.41
C PRO A 173 -4.70 -0.35 -18.63
N GLU A 174 -4.88 0.84 -19.19
CA GLU A 174 -6.23 1.40 -19.38
C GLU A 174 -7.17 0.47 -20.17
N LEU A 175 -8.43 0.42 -19.74
CA LEU A 175 -9.49 -0.26 -20.47
C LEU A 175 -10.09 0.69 -21.53
N PRO A 176 -10.45 0.18 -22.72
CA PRO A 176 -10.99 1.00 -23.80
C PRO A 176 -12.41 1.56 -23.53
N GLY A 177 -13.08 1.06 -22.48
CA GLY A 177 -14.35 1.59 -22.01
C GLY A 177 -14.70 1.16 -20.58
N ALA A 178 -15.77 1.75 -20.03
CA ALA A 178 -16.32 1.41 -18.70
C ALA A 178 -16.69 -0.07 -18.59
N LEU A 179 -17.28 -0.61 -19.65
CA LEU A 179 -17.45 -2.04 -19.85
C LEU A 179 -16.66 -2.47 -21.09
N THR A 180 -15.69 -3.36 -20.91
CA THR A 180 -14.96 -3.97 -22.00
C THR A 180 -15.35 -5.44 -22.12
N LEU A 181 -15.85 -5.82 -23.29
CA LEU A 181 -16.23 -7.20 -23.60
C LEU A 181 -15.26 -7.76 -24.64
N ALA A 182 -14.47 -8.74 -24.25
CA ALA A 182 -13.49 -9.39 -25.13
C ALA A 182 -13.91 -10.81 -25.51
N GLY A 183 -13.32 -11.28 -26.62
CA GLY A 183 -13.77 -12.48 -27.33
C GLY A 183 -15.10 -12.27 -28.06
N ASN A 184 -15.70 -13.36 -28.51
CA ASN A 184 -17.03 -13.31 -29.11
C ASN A 184 -18.07 -13.04 -28.00
N VAL A 185 -19.04 -12.15 -28.26
CA VAL A 185 -20.17 -11.88 -27.37
C VAL A 185 -21.44 -12.51 -27.96
N ASN A 186 -22.03 -13.48 -27.25
CA ASN A 186 -23.22 -14.21 -27.74
C ASN A 186 -24.52 -13.56 -27.29
N SER A 187 -24.53 -13.02 -26.08
CA SER A 187 -25.70 -12.33 -25.55
C SER A 187 -25.29 -11.14 -24.70
N PHE A 188 -26.07 -10.08 -24.86
CA PHE A 188 -26.02 -8.90 -24.03
C PHE A 188 -27.46 -8.53 -23.68
N SER A 189 -27.72 -8.24 -22.41
CA SER A 189 -29.00 -7.73 -21.96
C SER A 189 -28.74 -6.52 -21.07
N GLY A 190 -28.97 -5.33 -21.63
CA GLY A 190 -29.00 -4.10 -20.86
C GLY A 190 -30.24 -4.06 -19.98
N ALA A 191 -30.13 -3.49 -18.78
CA ALA A 191 -31.29 -3.38 -17.91
C ALA A 191 -32.27 -2.32 -18.39
N ASN A 192 -33.56 -2.54 -18.15
CA ASN A 192 -34.64 -1.65 -18.58
C ASN A 192 -34.98 -0.53 -17.54
N SER A 193 -34.24 -0.47 -16.43
CA SER A 193 -34.44 0.60 -15.43
C SER A 193 -34.07 1.97 -15.99
N ASN A 194 -34.72 3.02 -15.51
CA ASN A 194 -34.34 4.41 -15.80
C ASN A 194 -33.04 4.83 -15.09
N VAL A 195 -32.60 4.07 -14.09
CA VAL A 195 -31.41 4.37 -13.28
C VAL A 195 -30.19 3.61 -13.81
N PHE A 196 -30.40 2.61 -14.67
CA PHE A 196 -29.28 1.85 -15.23
C PHE A 196 -28.45 2.74 -16.16
N ARG A 197 -27.15 2.83 -15.89
CA ARG A 197 -26.24 3.66 -16.69
C ARG A 197 -24.84 3.05 -16.75
N ILE A 198 -24.23 3.09 -17.92
CA ILE A 198 -22.80 2.80 -18.11
C ILE A 198 -22.16 4.06 -18.69
N ASP A 199 -21.44 4.78 -17.86
CA ASP A 199 -20.78 6.04 -18.19
C ASP A 199 -19.31 5.78 -18.51
N GLY A 200 -18.96 5.92 -19.79
CA GLY A 200 -17.60 5.80 -20.29
C GLY A 200 -16.66 6.94 -19.88
N GLY A 201 -17.18 8.02 -19.28
CA GLY A 201 -16.39 9.21 -18.99
C GLY A 201 -15.74 9.76 -20.26
N HIS A 202 -14.41 9.75 -20.31
CA HIS A 202 -13.65 10.16 -21.49
C HIS A 202 -13.39 9.02 -22.51
N LYS A 203 -13.79 7.78 -22.20
CA LYS A 203 -13.69 6.57 -23.03
C LYS A 203 -15.08 6.13 -23.54
N LEU A 204 -15.16 4.94 -24.14
CA LEU A 204 -16.43 4.34 -24.56
C LEU A 204 -17.26 3.87 -23.35
N ALA A 205 -18.59 3.89 -23.44
CA ALA A 205 -19.43 3.23 -22.45
C ALA A 205 -19.21 1.71 -22.50
N ILE A 206 -19.31 1.14 -23.70
CA ILE A 206 -19.03 -0.28 -23.94
C ILE A 206 -18.10 -0.44 -25.14
N ALA A 207 -16.98 -1.14 -24.94
CA ALA A 207 -16.02 -1.49 -25.96
C ALA A 207 -16.08 -3.00 -26.27
N THR A 208 -16.07 -3.36 -27.55
CA THR A 208 -15.99 -4.76 -28.01
C THR A 208 -14.85 -4.95 -29.01
N GLY A 209 -14.39 -6.20 -29.20
CA GLY A 209 -13.27 -6.48 -30.13
C GLY A 209 -13.65 -6.56 -31.60
N ASP A 210 -14.91 -6.90 -31.91
CA ASP A 210 -15.35 -7.13 -33.28
C ASP A 210 -16.76 -6.58 -33.56
N VAL A 211 -17.10 -6.48 -34.84
CA VAL A 211 -18.36 -5.91 -35.33
C VAL A 211 -19.58 -6.76 -34.94
N ASN A 212 -19.45 -8.09 -34.92
CA ASN A 212 -20.57 -8.97 -34.59
C ASN A 212 -20.91 -8.82 -33.11
N SER A 213 -19.90 -8.85 -32.24
CA SER A 213 -20.07 -8.60 -30.80
C SER A 213 -20.66 -7.21 -30.53
N ASN A 214 -20.20 -6.18 -31.25
CA ASN A 214 -20.78 -4.84 -31.16
C ASN A 214 -22.28 -4.82 -31.54
N ASN A 215 -22.66 -5.55 -32.60
CA ASN A 215 -24.06 -5.65 -33.00
C ASN A 215 -24.90 -6.40 -31.97
N THR A 216 -24.37 -7.48 -31.38
CA THR A 216 -25.01 -8.20 -30.27
C THR A 216 -25.28 -7.25 -29.09
N VAL A 217 -24.30 -6.43 -28.69
CA VAL A 217 -24.47 -5.47 -27.60
C VAL A 217 -25.51 -4.41 -27.96
N LYS A 218 -25.42 -3.80 -29.15
CA LYS A 218 -26.38 -2.77 -29.57
C LYS A 218 -27.81 -3.28 -29.62
N ASN A 219 -28.02 -4.52 -30.08
CA ASN A 219 -29.34 -5.15 -30.13
C ASN A 219 -29.83 -5.58 -28.74
N GLY A 220 -28.92 -5.81 -27.80
CA GLY A 220 -29.24 -6.17 -26.42
C GLY A 220 -29.55 -4.99 -25.51
N ILE A 221 -29.29 -3.75 -25.95
CA ILE A 221 -29.69 -2.53 -25.24
C ILE A 221 -31.19 -2.27 -25.51
N PRO A 222 -32.02 -2.06 -24.47
CA PRO A 222 -33.41 -1.69 -24.66
C PRO A 222 -33.56 -0.46 -25.55
N SER A 223 -34.50 -0.47 -26.50
CA SER A 223 -34.64 0.60 -27.50
C SER A 223 -34.88 1.99 -26.90
N ASN A 224 -35.58 2.05 -25.76
CA ASN A 224 -35.83 3.24 -24.94
C ASN A 224 -34.65 3.65 -24.03
N ARG A 225 -33.52 2.97 -24.15
CA ARG A 225 -32.27 3.19 -23.39
C ARG A 225 -31.06 3.35 -24.31
N ASN A 226 -31.23 3.20 -25.62
CA ASN A 226 -30.15 3.33 -26.58
C ASN A 226 -29.86 4.82 -26.86
N ASP A 227 -29.34 5.52 -25.85
CA ASP A 227 -29.08 6.96 -25.88
C ASP A 227 -27.85 7.32 -25.03
N ALA A 228 -27.43 8.59 -25.16
CA ALA A 228 -26.30 9.13 -24.41
C ALA A 228 -26.63 9.43 -22.93
N ALA A 229 -27.90 9.32 -22.49
CA ALA A 229 -28.25 9.48 -21.08
C ALA A 229 -27.98 8.19 -20.28
N HIS A 230 -28.13 7.02 -20.91
CA HIS A 230 -27.87 5.73 -20.27
C HIS A 230 -26.48 5.17 -20.61
N TYR A 231 -25.93 5.52 -21.79
CA TYR A 231 -24.60 5.07 -22.22
C TYR A 231 -23.76 6.22 -22.76
N PRO A 232 -23.45 7.26 -21.96
CA PRO A 232 -22.55 8.32 -22.39
C PRO A 232 -21.11 7.83 -22.47
N GLY A 233 -20.30 8.57 -23.22
CA GLY A 233 -18.86 8.41 -23.23
C GLY A 233 -18.19 9.60 -23.90
N GLY A 234 -16.89 9.50 -24.09
CA GLY A 234 -16.06 10.55 -24.66
C GLY A 234 -15.55 10.20 -26.05
N SER A 235 -14.24 10.07 -26.16
CA SER A 235 -13.57 9.92 -27.46
C SER A 235 -13.98 8.62 -28.15
N GLY A 236 -14.30 8.72 -29.44
CA GLY A 236 -14.63 7.58 -30.28
C GLY A 236 -16.09 7.12 -30.26
N CYS A 237 -16.95 7.74 -29.46
CA CYS A 237 -18.39 7.46 -29.46
C CYS A 237 -19.05 7.74 -30.83
N PRO A 238 -20.12 7.01 -31.20
CA PRO A 238 -20.99 7.37 -32.32
C PRO A 238 -21.62 8.76 -32.14
N SER A 239 -22.00 9.39 -33.25
CA SER A 239 -22.66 10.71 -33.23
C SER A 239 -24.07 10.72 -32.65
N SER A 240 -24.70 9.54 -32.49
CA SER A 240 -26.04 9.38 -31.92
C SER A 240 -26.21 7.99 -31.28
N GLY A 241 -27.08 7.90 -30.27
CA GLY A 241 -27.39 6.66 -29.56
C GLY A 241 -26.42 6.36 -28.42
N ALA A 242 -26.40 5.12 -27.96
CA ALA A 242 -25.49 4.65 -26.93
C ALA A 242 -24.02 4.69 -27.41
N CYS A 243 -23.09 5.05 -26.52
CA CYS A 243 -21.65 5.02 -26.80
C CYS A 243 -21.07 3.60 -26.77
N VAL A 244 -21.48 2.80 -27.77
CA VAL A 244 -21.03 1.42 -27.99
C VAL A 244 -20.34 1.31 -29.32
N LYS A 245 -19.11 0.79 -29.32
CA LYS A 245 -18.30 0.67 -30.53
C LYS A 245 -17.30 -0.48 -30.41
N ASN A 246 -17.08 -1.20 -31.52
CA ASN A 246 -15.95 -2.09 -31.64
C ASN A 246 -14.65 -1.31 -31.89
N THR A 247 -13.58 -1.70 -31.23
CA THR A 247 -12.27 -1.06 -31.33
C THR A 247 -11.16 -2.09 -31.13
N ASP A 248 -9.91 -1.66 -31.38
CA ASP A 248 -8.76 -2.46 -30.98
C ASP A 248 -8.67 -2.45 -29.45
N LEU A 249 -8.79 -3.63 -28.83
CA LEU A 249 -8.73 -3.77 -27.38
C LEU A 249 -7.28 -3.82 -26.86
N GLY A 250 -6.28 -3.79 -27.73
CA GLY A 250 -4.87 -3.94 -27.36
C GLY A 250 -4.66 -5.26 -26.62
N LEU A 251 -3.99 -5.22 -25.47
CA LEU A 251 -3.75 -6.42 -24.67
C LEU A 251 -5.02 -7.11 -24.19
N TRP A 252 -6.10 -6.33 -23.98
CA TRP A 252 -7.39 -6.85 -23.54
C TRP A 252 -8.08 -7.66 -24.65
N GLY A 253 -7.59 -7.58 -25.88
CA GLY A 253 -7.99 -8.41 -27.02
C GLY A 253 -7.21 -9.70 -27.18
N ASP A 254 -6.20 -9.98 -26.34
CA ASP A 254 -5.37 -11.20 -26.40
C ASP A 254 -5.48 -11.99 -25.09
N ALA A 255 -6.08 -13.17 -25.16
CA ALA A 255 -6.29 -14.04 -24.01
C ALA A 255 -4.98 -14.46 -23.30
N ASN A 256 -3.86 -14.63 -24.04
CA ASN A 256 -2.58 -14.96 -23.43
C ASN A 256 -2.01 -13.77 -22.67
N GLN A 257 -2.10 -12.56 -23.24
CA GLN A 257 -1.61 -11.34 -22.59
C GLN A 257 -2.41 -11.00 -21.34
N VAL A 258 -3.75 -11.13 -21.39
CA VAL A 258 -4.61 -10.97 -20.21
C VAL A 258 -4.23 -11.97 -19.12
N MET A 259 -4.06 -13.25 -19.47
CA MET A 259 -3.70 -14.26 -18.48
C MET A 259 -2.26 -14.11 -17.96
N ALA A 260 -1.33 -13.60 -18.78
CA ALA A 260 0.01 -13.25 -18.32
C ALA A 260 -0.04 -12.10 -17.30
N LEU A 261 -0.82 -11.04 -17.58
CA LEU A 261 -1.06 -9.94 -16.66
C LEU A 261 -1.66 -10.46 -15.34
N VAL A 262 -2.76 -11.21 -15.42
CA VAL A 262 -3.43 -11.80 -14.25
C VAL A 262 -2.46 -12.63 -13.42
N ASN A 263 -1.69 -13.52 -14.06
CA ASN A 263 -0.72 -14.35 -13.33
C ASN A 263 0.40 -13.55 -12.67
N SER A 264 0.78 -12.40 -13.24
CA SER A 264 1.78 -11.51 -12.64
C SER A 264 1.26 -10.75 -11.41
N ILE A 265 -0.06 -10.50 -11.34
CA ILE A 265 -0.66 -9.66 -10.28
C ILE A 265 -1.54 -10.41 -9.29
N LYS A 266 -1.92 -11.66 -9.53
CA LYS A 266 -2.92 -12.38 -8.70
C LYS A 266 -2.59 -12.47 -7.20
N ASN A 267 -1.31 -12.35 -6.86
CA ASN A 267 -0.82 -12.36 -5.47
C ASN A 267 -0.39 -10.96 -4.99
N ALA A 268 -0.65 -9.92 -5.77
CA ALA A 268 -0.23 -8.57 -5.44
C ALA A 268 -1.17 -7.93 -4.39
N PRO A 269 -0.65 -7.04 -3.54
CA PRO A 269 -1.49 -6.30 -2.60
C PRO A 269 -2.58 -5.49 -3.31
N GLY A 270 -3.80 -5.51 -2.76
CA GLY A 270 -4.95 -4.84 -3.36
C GLY A 270 -5.64 -5.61 -4.49
N VAL A 271 -5.19 -6.84 -4.79
CA VAL A 271 -5.83 -7.76 -5.74
C VAL A 271 -6.59 -8.84 -4.97
N THR A 272 -7.89 -8.96 -5.22
CA THR A 272 -8.73 -10.07 -4.77
C THR A 272 -8.87 -11.07 -5.91
N TYR A 273 -8.22 -12.22 -5.79
CA TYR A 273 -8.27 -13.28 -6.80
C TYR A 273 -9.19 -14.42 -6.36
N VAL A 274 -10.18 -14.74 -7.20
CA VAL A 274 -11.13 -15.85 -7.01
C VAL A 274 -10.94 -16.85 -8.13
N GLU A 275 -10.55 -18.06 -7.76
CA GLU A 275 -10.49 -19.19 -8.67
C GLU A 275 -11.87 -19.85 -8.77
N GLY A 276 -12.46 -19.83 -9.96
CA GLY A 276 -13.79 -20.37 -10.24
C GLY A 276 -14.91 -19.33 -10.15
N ASP A 277 -16.13 -19.82 -9.94
CA ASP A 277 -17.35 -19.00 -9.94
C ASP A 277 -17.55 -18.23 -8.63
N ALA A 278 -18.18 -17.06 -8.72
CA ALA A 278 -18.59 -16.23 -7.59
C ALA A 278 -20.09 -15.92 -7.64
N THR A 279 -20.76 -15.99 -6.48
CA THR A 279 -22.21 -15.70 -6.33
C THR A 279 -22.51 -14.36 -5.66
N ASN A 280 -21.48 -13.65 -5.22
CA ASN A 280 -21.51 -12.30 -4.67
C ASN A 280 -20.20 -11.60 -5.06
N LEU A 281 -20.18 -10.26 -4.98
CA LEU A 281 -18.95 -9.53 -5.19
C LEU A 281 -17.94 -9.83 -4.05
N PRO A 282 -16.74 -10.37 -4.34
CA PRO A 282 -15.79 -10.81 -3.32
C PRO A 282 -15.19 -9.66 -2.48
N ALA A 283 -15.09 -8.47 -3.07
CA ALA A 283 -14.61 -7.26 -2.43
C ALA A 283 -15.29 -6.03 -3.04
N CYS A 284 -15.47 -4.98 -2.25
CA CYS A 284 -16.12 -3.74 -2.66
C CYS A 284 -15.14 -2.67 -3.18
N SER A 285 -13.84 -2.98 -3.26
CA SER A 285 -12.84 -2.06 -3.81
C SER A 285 -11.57 -2.76 -4.28
N GLY A 286 -10.75 -2.07 -5.07
CA GLY A 286 -9.45 -2.56 -5.56
C GLY A 286 -9.57 -3.31 -6.88
N ILE A 287 -8.64 -4.22 -7.17
CA ILE A 287 -8.71 -5.08 -8.35
C ILE A 287 -9.32 -6.42 -7.95
N VAL A 288 -10.42 -6.80 -8.57
CA VAL A 288 -11.07 -8.09 -8.33
C VAL A 288 -10.96 -8.93 -9.61
N ILE A 289 -10.45 -10.15 -9.49
CA ILE A 289 -10.24 -11.07 -10.59
C ILE A 289 -11.01 -12.35 -10.28
N ILE A 290 -11.92 -12.76 -11.17
CA ILE A 290 -12.73 -13.97 -11.05
C ILE A 290 -12.48 -14.81 -12.29
N THR A 291 -11.94 -16.02 -12.14
CA THR A 291 -11.62 -16.87 -13.30
C THR A 291 -12.82 -17.63 -13.87
N GLY A 292 -13.91 -17.74 -13.10
CA GLY A 292 -15.19 -18.28 -13.54
C GLY A 292 -16.27 -17.21 -13.71
N SER A 293 -17.53 -17.64 -13.63
CA SER A 293 -18.72 -16.80 -13.75
C SER A 293 -18.92 -15.92 -12.52
N LEU A 294 -19.45 -14.71 -12.70
CA LEU A 294 -19.98 -13.89 -11.62
C LEU A 294 -21.50 -13.80 -11.76
N ARG A 295 -22.21 -14.30 -10.75
CA ARG A 295 -23.68 -14.17 -10.65
C ARG A 295 -24.06 -13.49 -9.36
N THR A 296 -24.56 -12.26 -9.39
CA THR A 296 -25.01 -11.57 -8.18
C THR A 296 -26.53 -11.48 -8.13
N ASN A 297 -27.08 -11.60 -6.92
CA ASN A 297 -28.52 -11.44 -6.66
C ASN A 297 -28.71 -10.50 -5.45
N GLY A 298 -29.74 -9.66 -5.49
CA GLY A 298 -30.12 -8.80 -4.35
C GLY A 298 -29.36 -7.49 -4.33
N ASN A 299 -29.16 -6.91 -3.13
CA ASN A 299 -28.35 -5.70 -2.96
C ASN A 299 -26.87 -6.09 -2.86
N GLN A 300 -26.04 -5.58 -3.76
CA GLN A 300 -24.58 -5.64 -3.65
C GLN A 300 -24.05 -4.33 -3.03
N CYS A 301 -22.80 -4.35 -2.55
CA CYS A 301 -22.13 -3.13 -2.14
C CYS A 301 -21.77 -2.26 -3.36
N SER A 302 -21.66 -0.95 -3.15
CA SER A 302 -21.02 -0.07 -4.15
C SER A 302 -19.54 -0.45 -4.29
N PHE A 303 -19.08 -0.57 -5.53
CA PHE A 303 -17.73 -1.02 -5.87
C PHE A 303 -16.86 0.15 -6.32
N ASN A 304 -15.63 0.23 -5.82
CA ASN A 304 -14.63 1.19 -6.30
C ASN A 304 -13.33 0.48 -6.75
N GLY A 305 -13.17 0.30 -8.06
CA GLY A 305 -11.95 -0.24 -8.65
C GLY A 305 -12.16 -0.98 -9.97
N ILE A 306 -11.35 -2.00 -10.23
CA ILE A 306 -11.38 -2.74 -11.52
C ILE A 306 -11.85 -4.17 -11.29
N LEU A 307 -12.88 -4.59 -12.01
CA LEU A 307 -13.41 -5.95 -11.94
C LEU A 307 -13.10 -6.69 -13.26
N LEU A 308 -12.37 -7.79 -13.16
CA LEU A 308 -12.04 -8.71 -14.25
C LEU A 308 -12.82 -10.01 -14.05
N VAL A 309 -13.77 -10.32 -14.93
CA VAL A 309 -14.48 -11.61 -14.96
C VAL A 309 -14.04 -12.37 -16.20
N LEU A 310 -13.30 -13.45 -16.00
CA LEU A 310 -12.52 -14.13 -17.03
C LEU A 310 -13.10 -15.47 -17.46
N GLY A 311 -14.27 -15.87 -16.95
CA GLY A 311 -14.92 -17.12 -17.34
C GLY A 311 -16.44 -17.03 -17.33
N GLY A 312 -17.07 -17.89 -18.13
CA GLY A 312 -18.52 -18.14 -18.10
C GLY A 312 -19.39 -16.90 -18.30
N ASN A 313 -20.30 -16.64 -17.34
CA ASN A 313 -21.33 -15.61 -17.43
C ASN A 313 -21.10 -14.48 -16.42
N TYR A 314 -21.33 -13.24 -16.84
CA TYR A 314 -21.56 -12.11 -15.94
C TYR A 314 -23.06 -11.81 -15.88
N ASP A 315 -23.70 -12.09 -14.74
CA ASP A 315 -25.14 -11.95 -14.54
C ASP A 315 -25.40 -11.21 -13.23
N VAL A 316 -25.82 -9.95 -13.32
CA VAL A 316 -26.19 -9.16 -12.14
C VAL A 316 -27.69 -8.98 -12.10
N ARG A 317 -28.32 -9.49 -11.04
CA ARG A 317 -29.77 -9.39 -10.84
C ARG A 317 -30.08 -8.62 -9.57
N GLY A 318 -31.10 -7.76 -9.64
CA GLY A 318 -31.50 -6.90 -8.52
C GLY A 318 -30.76 -5.57 -8.52
N ASN A 319 -30.39 -5.07 -7.34
CA ASN A 319 -29.73 -3.79 -7.17
C ASN A 319 -28.21 -4.03 -7.12
N GLY A 320 -27.56 -3.80 -8.26
CA GLY A 320 -26.14 -4.05 -8.42
C GLY A 320 -25.24 -3.11 -7.62
N GLY A 321 -25.78 -2.00 -7.12
CA GLY A 321 -24.98 -0.92 -6.52
C GLY A 321 -24.28 -0.07 -7.58
N ASP A 322 -23.57 0.96 -7.13
CA ASP A 322 -22.79 1.85 -7.99
C ASP A 322 -21.36 1.34 -8.11
N TYR A 323 -20.87 1.22 -9.35
CA TYR A 323 -19.51 0.83 -9.71
C TYR A 323 -18.76 2.06 -10.21
N VAL A 324 -17.70 2.45 -9.51
CA VAL A 324 -16.76 3.48 -9.93
C VAL A 324 -15.45 2.80 -10.30
N GLY A 325 -14.99 2.96 -11.54
CA GLY A 325 -13.84 2.25 -12.09
C GLY A 325 -14.20 1.57 -13.42
N ALA A 326 -13.81 0.31 -13.63
CA ALA A 326 -14.12 -0.36 -14.89
C ALA A 326 -14.33 -1.86 -14.74
N LEU A 327 -15.05 -2.41 -15.72
CA LEU A 327 -15.41 -3.81 -15.80
C LEU A 327 -14.88 -4.41 -17.11
N TYR A 328 -14.14 -5.50 -16.99
CA TYR A 328 -13.75 -6.35 -18.11
C TYR A 328 -14.43 -7.70 -17.98
N VAL A 329 -15.11 -8.13 -19.04
CA VAL A 329 -15.73 -9.46 -19.10
C VAL A 329 -15.22 -10.18 -20.35
N ALA A 330 -14.68 -11.37 -20.14
CA ALA A 330 -14.27 -12.27 -21.19
C ALA A 330 -14.48 -13.71 -20.73
N ASN A 331 -14.70 -14.63 -21.67
CA ASN A 331 -14.64 -16.06 -21.36
C ASN A 331 -13.31 -16.62 -21.86
N ILE A 332 -12.34 -16.83 -20.97
CA ILE A 332 -11.00 -17.32 -21.29
C ILE A 332 -10.88 -18.77 -20.83
N SER A 333 -10.32 -19.61 -21.70
CA SER A 333 -10.10 -21.04 -21.42
C SER A 333 -8.70 -21.46 -21.87
N SER A 334 -8.16 -22.50 -21.24
CA SER A 334 -6.91 -23.10 -21.71
C SER A 334 -7.12 -23.71 -23.10
N ASN A 335 -6.15 -23.54 -23.98
CA ASN A 335 -6.15 -24.16 -25.31
C ASN A 335 -5.56 -25.59 -25.31
N GLY A 336 -5.20 -26.13 -24.15
CA GLY A 336 -4.61 -27.47 -24.01
C GLY A 336 -3.12 -27.58 -24.37
N SER A 337 -2.55 -26.57 -25.03
CA SER A 337 -1.13 -26.52 -25.47
C SER A 337 -0.28 -25.56 -24.63
N GLY A 338 -0.70 -25.27 -23.40
CA GLY A 338 -0.04 -24.32 -22.50
C GLY A 338 -0.36 -22.84 -22.76
N GLY A 339 -1.27 -22.53 -23.69
CA GLY A 339 -1.76 -21.19 -23.94
C GLY A 339 -3.23 -21.00 -23.53
N TYR A 340 -3.70 -19.77 -23.72
CA TYR A 340 -5.07 -19.35 -23.45
C TYR A 340 -5.72 -18.84 -24.73
N GLN A 341 -7.03 -19.02 -24.81
CA GLN A 341 -7.87 -18.52 -25.89
C GLN A 341 -9.19 -18.04 -25.32
N PHE A 342 -9.87 -17.16 -26.04
CA PHE A 342 -11.29 -16.95 -25.77
C PHE A 342 -12.06 -18.24 -26.07
N SER A 343 -12.94 -18.61 -25.15
CA SER A 343 -13.72 -19.85 -25.21
C SER A 343 -14.62 -19.89 -26.42
N SER A 344 -14.95 -21.11 -26.88
CA SER A 344 -16.02 -21.33 -27.86
C SER A 344 -17.39 -20.96 -27.32
N SER A 345 -17.55 -20.93 -25.98
CA SER A 345 -18.73 -20.37 -25.31
C SER A 345 -18.56 -18.86 -25.19
N PRO A 346 -19.34 -18.04 -25.91
CA PRO A 346 -19.02 -16.62 -25.98
C PRO A 346 -19.47 -15.88 -24.71
N THR A 347 -18.90 -14.69 -24.50
CA THR A 347 -19.15 -13.83 -23.32
C THR A 347 -20.64 -13.48 -23.22
N GLN A 348 -21.18 -13.55 -22.00
CA GLN A 348 -22.57 -13.20 -21.68
C GLN A 348 -22.62 -12.13 -20.60
N PHE A 349 -23.41 -11.07 -20.84
CA PHE A 349 -23.66 -9.99 -19.89
C PHE A 349 -25.15 -9.80 -19.67
N ALA A 350 -25.60 -9.84 -18.41
CA ALA A 350 -26.92 -9.41 -17.98
C ALA A 350 -26.80 -8.32 -16.91
N GLY A 351 -27.34 -7.13 -17.20
CA GLY A 351 -27.31 -5.98 -16.29
C GLY A 351 -28.38 -6.04 -15.20
N GLY A 352 -28.08 -5.44 -14.04
CA GLY A 352 -29.00 -5.32 -12.90
C GLY A 352 -29.97 -4.14 -13.02
N GLY A 353 -31.05 -4.18 -12.23
CA GLY A 353 -32.10 -3.17 -12.23
C GLY A 353 -31.56 -1.75 -11.97
N ASN A 354 -31.07 -1.47 -10.76
CA ASN A 354 -30.47 -0.17 -10.45
C ASN A 354 -28.97 -0.36 -10.31
N MET A 355 -28.22 -0.03 -11.37
CA MET A 355 -26.77 -0.10 -11.38
C MET A 355 -26.23 1.03 -12.23
N THR A 356 -25.23 1.74 -11.69
CA THR A 356 -24.42 2.67 -12.46
C THR A 356 -23.00 2.14 -12.55
N ILE A 357 -22.41 2.10 -13.74
CA ILE A 357 -20.97 1.91 -13.92
C ILE A 357 -20.41 3.24 -14.40
N THR A 358 -19.40 3.79 -13.73
CA THR A 358 -18.76 5.06 -14.10
C THR A 358 -17.27 4.84 -14.26
N TYR A 359 -16.75 5.11 -15.46
CA TYR A 359 -15.33 4.98 -15.77
C TYR A 359 -14.48 5.85 -14.85
N ASP A 360 -13.57 5.21 -14.13
CA ASP A 360 -12.51 5.88 -13.37
C ASP A 360 -11.17 5.19 -13.68
N SER A 361 -10.20 5.97 -14.15
CA SER A 361 -8.84 5.51 -14.47
C SER A 361 -7.87 5.63 -13.28
N SER A 362 -8.35 5.97 -12.08
CA SER A 362 -7.50 6.13 -10.88
C SER A 362 -6.64 4.90 -10.52
N LEU A 363 -7.10 3.68 -10.87
CA LEU A 363 -6.36 2.42 -10.73
C LEU A 363 -5.73 1.92 -12.05
N MET A 364 -5.65 2.78 -13.07
CA MET A 364 -5.08 2.45 -14.37
C MET A 364 -3.85 3.31 -14.69
N ASP A 365 -3.06 2.86 -15.66
CA ASP A 365 -1.93 3.61 -16.22
C ASP A 365 -1.92 3.43 -17.76
N ASP A 366 -1.37 4.39 -18.47
CA ASP A 366 -1.15 4.34 -19.93
C ASP A 366 -0.01 3.37 -20.31
N SER A 367 0.69 2.80 -19.32
CA SER A 367 1.72 1.80 -19.55
C SER A 367 1.14 0.44 -19.91
N VAL A 368 1.65 -0.17 -21.00
CA VAL A 368 1.29 -1.53 -21.44
C VAL A 368 1.70 -2.61 -20.43
N ASN A 369 2.62 -2.26 -19.52
CA ASN A 369 3.01 -3.09 -18.39
C ASN A 369 2.37 -2.57 -17.10
N PRO A 370 1.97 -3.45 -16.17
CA PRO A 370 1.59 -3.02 -14.84
C PRO A 370 2.75 -2.26 -14.18
N SER A 371 2.48 -1.03 -13.74
CA SER A 371 3.41 -0.23 -12.95
C SER A 371 3.20 -0.56 -11.47
N TYR A 372 4.30 -0.86 -10.76
CA TYR A 372 4.27 -1.38 -9.39
C TYR A 372 4.92 -0.40 -8.41
N SER A 373 4.34 -0.28 -7.22
CA SER A 373 5.15 -0.19 -6.01
C SER A 373 4.80 -1.37 -5.11
N SER A 374 5.49 -2.49 -5.30
CA SER A 374 5.26 -3.77 -4.61
C SER A 374 5.82 -3.82 -3.18
N ARG A 375 6.39 -2.71 -2.70
CA ARG A 375 7.00 -2.59 -1.38
C ARG A 375 6.51 -1.33 -0.71
N THR A 376 6.31 -1.43 0.60
CA THR A 376 6.22 -0.25 1.46
C THR A 376 7.45 0.62 1.20
N SER A 377 7.23 1.84 0.74
CA SER A 377 8.35 2.74 0.41
C SER A 377 8.70 3.59 1.61
N VAL A 378 9.99 3.66 1.94
CA VAL A 378 10.51 4.57 2.96
C VAL A 378 10.61 5.95 2.33
N LEU A 379 9.80 6.89 2.81
CA LEU A 379 9.80 8.28 2.33
C LEU A 379 10.79 9.14 3.10
N SER A 380 10.99 8.87 4.38
CA SER A 380 11.99 9.54 5.21
C SER A 380 12.41 8.64 6.37
N TRP A 381 13.69 8.73 6.75
CA TRP A 381 14.25 8.04 7.90
C TRP A 381 15.25 8.99 8.56
N VAL A 382 14.88 9.60 9.68
CA VAL A 382 15.66 10.70 10.29
C VAL A 382 15.76 10.56 11.80
N ASP A 383 16.93 10.86 12.34
CA ASP A 383 17.13 11.10 13.78
C ASP A 383 16.54 12.47 14.13
N VAL A 384 15.72 12.54 15.18
CA VAL A 384 15.02 13.77 15.60
C VAL A 384 15.49 14.30 16.95
N LEU A 385 16.55 13.71 17.53
CA LEU A 385 17.08 14.05 18.87
C LEU A 385 18.50 14.64 18.86
#